data_AF-A0A519RGJ1-F1
#
_entry.id   AF-A0A519RGJ1-F1
#
_cell.length_a   1.000
_cell.length_b   1.000
_cell.length_c   1.000
_cell.angle_alpha   90.00
_cell.angle_beta   90.00
_cell.angle_gamma   90.00
#
_symmetry.space_group_name_H-M   'P 1'
#
loop_
_entity.id
_entity.type
_entity.pdbx_description
1 polymer ?
#
loop_
_entity_poly.entity_id
_entity_poly.type
_entity_poly.pdbx_seq_one_letter_code
_entity_poly.pdbx_strand_id
1 'polypeptide(L)' 'LNTPHKKIRTVVLVDRSHKIFPIATDFVGLELATVLKEHVDVIMDVEGEEDRVYLS' A
#
# COMPACT_ATOMS: atom_id res chain seq x y z
N LEU A 1 -20.97 7.79 -7.24
CA LEU A 1 -20.87 6.63 -6.33
C LEU A 1 -22.22 5.90 -6.11
N ASN A 2 -23.20 6.02 -7.03
CA ASN A 2 -24.54 5.41 -6.88
C ASN A 2 -24.74 4.18 -7.79
N THR A 3 -23.68 3.38 -7.95
CA THR A 3 -23.73 2.16 -8.74
C THR A 3 -23.68 0.97 -7.78
N PRO A 4 -24.67 0.07 -7.79
CA PRO A 4 -24.69 -1.08 -6.88
C PRO A 4 -23.53 -2.03 -7.21
N HIS A 5 -22.61 -2.18 -6.26
CA HIS A 5 -21.45 -3.05 -6.34
C HIS A 5 -21.61 -4.23 -5.37
N LYS A 6 -21.31 -5.44 -5.83
CA LYS A 6 -21.47 -6.66 -5.01
C LYS A 6 -20.39 -6.82 -3.93
N LYS A 7 -19.17 -6.34 -4.21
CA LYS A 7 -18.03 -6.41 -3.30
C LYS A 7 -16.98 -5.37 -3.71
N ILE A 8 -16.36 -4.73 -2.73
CA ILE A 8 -15.15 -3.92 -2.89
C ILE A 8 -14.01 -4.70 -2.26
N ARG A 9 -12.85 -4.73 -2.93
CA ARG A 9 -11.63 -5.31 -2.40
C ARG A 9 -10.48 -4.34 -2.52
N THR A 10 -9.53 -4.41 -1.60
CA THR A 10 -8.33 -3.56 -1.60
C THR A 10 -7.10 -4.38 -1.98
N VAL A 11 -6.25 -3.80 -2.82
CA VAL A 11 -4.93 -4.34 -3.14
C VAL A 11 -3.90 -3.29 -2.75
N VAL A 12 -2.87 -3.70 -2.01
CA VAL A 12 -1.75 -2.83 -1.67
C VAL A 12 -0.44 -3.50 -2.05
N LEU A 13 0.53 -2.72 -2.51
CA LEU A 13 1.87 -3.22 -2.79
C LEU A 13 2.64 -3.50 -1.49
N VAL A 14 2.56 -2.59 -0.52
CA VAL A 14 3.22 -2.71 0.79
C VAL A 14 2.23 -2.42 1.92
N ASP A 15 2.11 -3.32 2.89
CA ASP A 15 1.42 -3.09 4.17
C ASP A 15 2.45 -2.81 5.27
N ARG A 16 2.34 -1.63 5.90
CA ARG A 16 3.27 -1.12 6.92
C ARG A 16 2.76 -1.29 8.36
N SER A 17 1.71 -2.10 8.56
CA SER A 17 1.15 -2.56 9.84
C SER A 17 0.43 -1.52 10.73
N HIS A 18 0.86 -0.25 10.76
CA HIS A 18 0.30 0.81 11.65
C HIS A 18 -1.07 1.36 11.22
N LYS A 19 -2.11 0.52 11.17
CA LYS A 19 -3.48 0.88 10.76
C LYS A 19 -4.19 1.72 11.83
N ILE A 20 -4.65 2.91 11.45
CA ILE A 20 -5.40 3.83 12.33
C ILE A 20 -6.92 3.60 12.22
N PHE A 21 -7.38 3.01 11.12
CA PHE A 21 -8.77 2.67 10.86
C PHE A 21 -8.92 1.15 10.69
N PRO A 22 -10.10 0.58 10.99
CA PRO A 22 -10.36 -0.85 10.86
C PRO A 22 -10.58 -1.25 9.38
N ILE A 23 -9.61 -0.95 8.52
CA ILE A 23 -9.59 -1.32 7.11
C ILE A 23 -8.71 -2.55 6.94
N ALA A 24 -9.32 -3.68 6.60
CA ALA A 24 -8.62 -4.90 6.26
C ALA A 24 -8.15 -4.86 4.80
N THR A 25 -6.95 -5.38 4.54
CA THR A 25 -6.37 -5.52 3.21
C THR A 25 -6.69 -6.91 2.66
N ASP A 26 -7.42 -7.00 1.53
CA ASP A 26 -7.71 -8.32 0.91
C ASP A 26 -6.48 -8.96 0.26
N PHE A 27 -5.58 -8.15 -0.31
CA PHE A 27 -4.35 -8.61 -0.96
C PHE A 27 -3.20 -7.67 -0.65
N VAL A 28 -2.05 -8.26 -0.31
CA VAL A 28 -0.82 -7.55 0.06
C VAL A 28 0.33 -8.13 -0.77
N GLY A 29 1.14 -7.28 -1.41
CA GLY A 29 2.35 -7.70 -2.10
C GLY A 29 3.47 -8.05 -1.12
N LEU A 30 3.83 -7.09 -0.26
CA LEU A 30 4.82 -7.22 0.80
C LEU A 30 4.28 -6.71 2.13
N GLU A 31 4.46 -7.47 3.19
CA GLU A 31 4.19 -7.00 4.56
C GLU A 31 5.51 -6.63 5.22
N LEU A 32 5.61 -5.38 5.70
CA LEU A 32 6.84 -4.83 6.27
C LEU A 32 6.54 -4.15 7.60
N ALA A 33 7.11 -4.67 8.68
CA ALA A 33 7.09 -3.99 9.96
C ALA A 33 8.03 -2.77 9.91
N THR A 34 7.48 -1.59 10.16
CA THR A 34 8.22 -0.32 10.26
C THR A 34 8.01 0.30 11.65
N VAL A 35 8.68 1.41 11.96
CA VAL A 35 8.28 2.33 13.05
C VAL A 35 7.59 3.57 12.48
N LEU A 36 6.88 4.31 13.34
CA LEU A 36 6.07 5.46 12.91
C LEU A 36 6.88 6.56 12.19
N LYS A 37 8.17 6.68 12.51
CA LYS A 37 9.07 7.69 11.91
C LYS A 37 9.64 7.28 10.55
N GLU A 38 9.55 6.01 10.18
CA GLU A 38 10.03 5.52 8.90
C GLU A 38 9.00 5.77 7.80
N HIS A 39 9.49 6.02 6.58
CA HIS A 39 8.65 6.22 5.41
C HIS A 39 9.00 5.21 4.32
N VAL A 40 7.96 4.62 3.70
CA VAL A 40 8.13 3.69 2.57
C VAL A 40 7.85 4.46 1.31
N ASP A 41 8.87 4.62 0.48
CA ASP A 41 8.76 5.26 -0.83
C ASP A 41 8.57 4.20 -1.90
N VAL A 42 7.58 4.44 -2.76
CA VAL A 42 7.23 3.57 -3.89
C VAL A 42 7.31 4.42 -5.15
N ILE A 43 8.28 4.09 -6.01
CA ILE A 43 8.45 4.69 -7.32
C ILE A 43 8.07 3.63 -8.34
N MET A 44 7.03 3.90 -9.11
CA MET A 44 6.53 3.04 -10.19
C MET A 44 6.05 3.89 -11.35
N ASP A 45 6.30 3.43 -12.58
CA ASP A 45 5.81 4.07 -13.81
C ASP A 45 6.26 5.54 -13.97
N VAL A 46 7.43 5.90 -13.43
CA VAL A 46 8.02 7.24 -13.58
C VAL A 46 9.02 7.24 -14.73
N GLU A 47 8.81 8.12 -15.72
CA GLU A 47 9.68 8.21 -16.89
C GLU A 47 11.12 8.57 -16.49
N GLY A 48 12.07 7.71 -16.85
CA GLY A 48 13.50 7.89 -16.56
C GLY A 48 13.95 7.37 -15.19
N GLU A 49 13.07 6.75 -14.39
CA GLU A 49 13.43 6.09 -13.14
C GLU A 49 13.16 4.58 -13.19
N GLU A 50 13.93 3.80 -12.42
CA GLU A 50 13.64 2.38 -12.21
C GLU A 50 12.58 2.19 -11.13
N ASP A 51 11.67 1.23 -11.35
CA ASP A 51 10.69 0.84 -10.36
C ASP A 51 11.38 0.28 -9.11
N ARG A 52 11.10 0.89 -7.96
CA ARG A 52 11.71 0.49 -6.68
C ARG A 52 10.84 0.85 -5.49
N VAL A 53 11.07 0.08 -4.44
CA VAL A 53 10.49 0.31 -3.11
C VAL A 53 11.64 0.34 -2.11
N TYR A 54 11.71 1.40 -1.30
CA TYR A 54 12.74 1.54 -0.27
C TYR A 54 12.21 2.24 0.98
N LEU A 55 12.97 2.12 2.07
CA LEU A 55 12.68 2.73 3.36
C LEU A 55 13.58 3.97 3.54
N SER A 56 13.00 5.10 3.93
CA SER A 56 13.69 6.36 4.22
C SER A 56 13.52 6.81 5.67
#